data_AF-A0A7S2VMX7-F1
#
_entry.id   AF-A0A7S2VMX7-F1
#
_cell.length_a   1.000
_cell.length_b   1.000
_cell.length_c   1.000
_cell.angle_alpha   90.00
_cell.angle_beta   90.00
_cell.angle_gamma   90.00
#
_symmetry.space_group_name_H-M   'P 1'
#
loop_
_entity.id
_entity.type
_entity.pdbx_description
1 polymer ?
#
loop_
_entity_poly.entity_id
_entity_poly.type
_entity_poly.pdbx_seq_one_letter_code
_entity_poly.pdbx_strand_id
1 'polypeptide(L)'
;EGEAGRWVAEGARLQEEENRLGGDMVMLAAIIAYSGPFSLDIRQRFEEECFQLFRRINVPHTSDAGGAEKVAIDLDQVIHWHGAGLPQDRFFVQNGLILHRCQRWPVML
;
A
#
# COMPACT_ATOMS: atom_id res chain seq x y z
N GLU A 1 -6.55 -31.70 -8.60
CA GLU A 1 -7.02 -31.16 -7.31
C GLU A 1 -8.33 -30.42 -7.55
N GLY A 2 -9.35 -30.67 -6.73
CA GLY A 2 -10.71 -30.12 -6.92
C GLY A 2 -10.92 -28.79 -6.20
N GLU A 3 -12.13 -28.24 -6.33
CA GLU A 3 -12.50 -26.93 -5.76
C GLU A 3 -12.22 -26.83 -4.25
N ALA A 4 -12.45 -27.90 -3.49
CA ALA A 4 -12.15 -27.97 -2.06
C ALA A 4 -10.66 -27.71 -1.75
N GLY A 5 -9.73 -28.20 -2.58
CA GLY A 5 -8.30 -27.94 -2.41
C GLY A 5 -7.96 -26.47 -2.65
N ARG A 6 -8.60 -25.84 -3.64
CA ARG A 6 -8.46 -24.40 -3.90
C ARG A 6 -8.94 -23.55 -2.73
N TRP A 7 -10.10 -23.89 -2.14
CA TRP A 7 -10.64 -23.17 -0.98
C TRP A 7 -9.74 -23.28 0.25
N VAL A 8 -9.14 -24.45 0.50
CA VAL A 8 -8.18 -24.63 1.61
C VAL A 8 -6.92 -23.79 1.39
N ALA A 9 -6.38 -23.79 0.17
CA ALA A 9 -5.20 -22.97 -0.16
C ALA A 9 -5.51 -21.47 -0.02
N GLU A 10 -6.69 -21.03 -0.45
CA GLU A 10 -7.12 -19.63 -0.32
C GLU A 10 -7.30 -19.22 1.15
N GLY A 11 -7.86 -20.10 1.99
CA GLY A 11 -7.97 -19.86 3.42
C GLY A 11 -6.61 -19.65 4.10
N ALA A 12 -5.60 -20.46 3.73
CA ALA A 12 -4.24 -20.29 4.23
C ALA A 12 -3.62 -18.95 3.78
N ARG A 13 -3.83 -18.58 2.51
CA ARG A 13 -3.37 -17.30 1.95
C ARG A 13 -3.97 -16.10 2.70
N LEU A 14 -5.29 -16.12 2.94
CA LEU A 14 -5.99 -15.07 3.66
C LEU A 14 -5.51 -14.94 5.12
N GLN A 15 -5.21 -16.06 5.79
CA GLN A 15 -4.68 -16.02 7.15
C GLN A 15 -3.30 -15.34 7.21
N GLU A 16 -2.44 -15.57 6.21
CA GLU A 16 -1.15 -14.88 6.10
C GLU A 16 -1.33 -13.38 5.82
N GLU A 17 -2.29 -13.01 4.98
CA GLU A 17 -2.63 -11.61 4.71
C GLU A 17 -3.17 -10.89 5.95
N GLU A 18 -4.07 -11.54 6.70
CA GLU A 18 -4.61 -11.01 7.96
C GLU A 18 -3.49 -10.74 8.96
N ASN A 19 -2.52 -11.65 9.08
CA ASN A 19 -1.39 -11.47 9.99
C ASN A 19 -0.53 -10.23 9.64
N ARG A 20 -0.38 -9.89 8.36
CA ARG A 20 0.40 -8.73 7.89
C ARG A 20 -0.40 -7.42 7.86
N LEU A 21 -1.73 -7.52 7.84
CA LEU A 21 -2.64 -6.38 7.66
C LEU A 21 -2.38 -5.23 8.65
N GLY A 22 -2.07 -5.56 9.91
CA GLY A 22 -1.79 -4.54 10.92
C GLY A 22 -0.57 -3.68 10.58
N GLY A 23 0.54 -4.29 10.14
CA GLY A 23 1.73 -3.57 9.73
C GLY A 23 1.50 -2.76 8.45
N ASP A 24 0.76 -3.32 7.49
CA ASP A 24 0.44 -2.66 6.24
C ASP A 24 -0.45 -1.42 6.46
N MET A 25 -1.41 -1.49 7.39
CA MET A 25 -2.24 -0.34 7.78
C MET A 25 -1.42 0.78 8.41
N VAL A 26 -0.44 0.45 9.27
CA VAL A 26 0.44 1.46 9.87
C VAL A 26 1.30 2.13 8.80
N MET A 27 1.86 1.35 7.88
CA MET A 27 2.64 1.87 6.76
C MET A 27 1.83 2.80 5.87
N LEU A 28 0.63 2.35 5.49
CA LEU A 28 -0.31 3.11 4.68
C LEU A 28 -0.69 4.45 5.35
N ALA A 29 -1.00 4.42 6.65
CA ALA A 29 -1.31 5.61 7.41
C ALA A 29 -0.12 6.59 7.41
N ALA A 30 1.10 6.08 7.53
CA ALA A 30 2.32 6.89 7.46
C ALA A 30 2.52 7.53 6.08
N ILE A 31 2.29 6.78 4.99
CA ILE A 31 2.31 7.30 3.62
C ILE A 31 1.28 8.42 3.47
N ILE A 32 0.01 8.18 3.80
CA ILE A 32 -1.07 9.16 3.62
C ILE A 32 -0.82 10.44 4.45
N ALA A 33 -0.34 10.28 5.69
CA ALA A 33 -0.17 11.41 6.60
C ALA A 33 1.09 12.24 6.33
N TYR A 34 2.19 11.62 5.87
CA TYR A 34 3.50 12.27 5.84
C TYR A 34 4.14 12.34 4.46
N SER A 35 3.84 11.45 3.52
CA SER A 35 4.62 11.34 2.27
C SER A 35 4.21 12.36 1.19
N GLY A 36 2.97 12.87 1.25
CA GLY A 36 2.38 13.78 0.25
C GLY A 36 3.28 14.90 -0.30
N PRO A 37 3.97 15.71 0.52
CA PRO A 37 4.78 16.83 0.02
C PRO A 37 6.17 16.43 -0.52
N PHE A 38 6.57 15.17 -0.42
CA PHE A 38 7.94 14.74 -0.73
C PHE A 38 8.05 14.11 -2.12
N SER A 39 9.25 14.19 -2.71
CA SER A 39 9.60 13.50 -3.96
C SER A 39 9.72 11.99 -3.78
N LEU A 40 9.61 11.23 -4.89
CA LEU A 40 9.67 9.77 -4.87
C LEU A 40 10.88 9.22 -4.11
N ASP A 41 12.08 9.80 -4.30
CA ASP A 41 13.30 9.34 -3.64
C ASP A 41 13.22 9.44 -2.11
N ILE A 42 12.65 10.54 -1.60
CA ILE A 42 12.48 10.75 -0.16
C ILE A 42 11.44 9.77 0.38
N ARG A 43 10.35 9.55 -0.34
CA ARG A 43 9.32 8.58 0.04
C ARG A 43 9.90 7.16 0.12
N GLN A 44 10.67 6.73 -0.88
CA GLN A 44 11.30 5.41 -0.87
C GLN A 44 12.25 5.22 0.33
N ARG A 45 13.04 6.24 0.68
CA ARG A 45 13.90 6.20 1.87
C ARG A 45 13.09 6.11 3.17
N PHE A 46 12.04 6.91 3.28
CA PHE A 46 11.11 6.88 4.41
C PHE A 46 10.47 5.50 4.57
N GLU A 47 9.98 4.92 3.47
CA GLU A 47 9.37 3.60 3.46
C GLU A 47 10.38 2.52 3.92
N GLU A 48 11.61 2.56 3.40
CA GLU A 48 12.66 1.62 3.80
C GLU A 48 13.00 1.74 5.30
N GLU A 49 13.12 2.96 5.83
CA GLU A 49 13.35 3.19 7.26
C GLU A 49 12.21 2.62 8.13
N CYS A 50 10.96 2.81 7.71
CA CYS A 50 9.79 2.19 8.35
C CYS A 50 9.86 0.66 8.31
N PHE A 51 10.19 0.05 7.18
CA PHE A 51 10.34 -1.40 7.07
C PHE A 51 11.50 -1.93 7.93
N GLN A 52 12.62 -1.22 7.99
CA GLN A 52 13.72 -1.55 8.91
C GLN A 52 13.26 -1.50 10.37
N LEU A 53 12.46 -0.51 10.76
CA LEU A 53 11.87 -0.45 12.09
C LEU A 53 10.94 -1.65 12.34
N PHE A 54 10.00 -1.93 11.45
CA PHE A 54 9.08 -3.06 11.58
C PHE A 54 9.80 -4.40 11.75
N ARG A 55 10.88 -4.64 10.98
CA ARG A 55 11.74 -5.80 11.15
C ARG A 55 12.39 -5.86 12.53
N ARG A 56 12.89 -4.73 13.05
CA ARG A 56 13.51 -4.66 14.39
C ARG A 56 12.53 -4.95 15.53
N ILE A 57 11.27 -4.54 15.39
CA ILE A 57 10.23 -4.74 16.41
C ILE A 57 9.32 -5.95 16.12
N ASN A 58 9.66 -6.78 15.13
CA ASN A 58 8.91 -7.97 14.72
C ASN A 58 7.43 -7.70 14.38
N VAL A 59 7.13 -6.59 13.72
CA VAL A 59 5.79 -6.33 13.18
C VAL A 59 5.65 -7.09 11.86
N PRO A 60 4.70 -8.03 11.72
CA PRO A 60 4.40 -8.65 10.43
C PRO A 60 3.84 -7.60 9.47
N HIS A 61 4.39 -7.56 8.26
CA HIS A 61 4.02 -6.60 7.23
C HIS A 61 4.40 -7.18 5.87
N THR A 62 3.86 -6.59 4.82
CA THR A 62 4.22 -6.88 3.45
C THR A 62 5.45 -6.03 3.09
N SER A 63 6.55 -6.70 2.74
CA SER A 63 7.87 -6.08 2.58
C SER A 63 8.17 -5.59 1.15
N ASP A 64 7.26 -5.75 0.19
CA ASP A 64 7.40 -5.20 -1.16
C ASP A 64 7.04 -3.71 -1.18
N ALA A 65 7.86 -2.93 -1.86
CA ALA A 65 7.53 -1.54 -2.17
C ALA A 65 6.24 -1.52 -3.00
N GLY A 66 5.20 -0.82 -2.55
CA GLY A 66 3.88 -0.84 -3.18
C GLY A 66 2.91 -1.86 -2.57
N GLY A 67 3.35 -2.72 -1.66
CA GLY A 67 2.54 -3.77 -1.05
C GLY A 67 1.43 -3.22 -0.16
N ALA A 68 1.79 -2.30 0.74
CA ALA A 68 0.85 -1.68 1.67
C ALA A 68 -0.24 -0.86 0.96
N GLU A 69 0.08 -0.25 -0.19
CA GLU A 69 -0.89 0.50 -0.99
C GLU A 69 -2.04 -0.40 -1.50
N LYS A 70 -1.76 -1.67 -1.82
CA LYS A 70 -2.78 -2.64 -2.29
C LYS A 70 -3.86 -2.93 -1.25
N VAL A 71 -3.60 -2.63 0.03
CA VAL A 71 -4.60 -2.74 1.10
C VAL A 71 -5.68 -1.65 0.99
N ALA A 72 -5.35 -0.51 0.37
CA ALA A 72 -6.24 0.65 0.27
C ALA A 72 -6.73 0.97 -1.13
N ILE A 73 -6.13 0.41 -2.16
CA ILE A 73 -6.58 0.58 -3.55
C ILE A 73 -6.54 -0.76 -4.26
N ASP A 74 -7.65 -1.10 -4.91
CA ASP A 74 -7.72 -2.29 -5.75
C ASP A 74 -7.28 -1.98 -7.19
N LEU A 75 -7.11 -3.04 -7.97
CA LEU A 75 -6.66 -2.92 -9.35
C LEU A 75 -7.68 -2.17 -10.23
N ASP A 76 -8.98 -2.33 -9.97
CA ASP A 76 -10.04 -1.67 -10.75
C ASP A 76 -9.98 -0.15 -10.59
N GLN A 77 -9.76 0.33 -9.36
CA GLN A 77 -9.58 1.75 -9.08
C GLN A 77 -8.34 2.33 -9.78
N VAL A 78 -7.23 1.59 -9.77
CA VAL A 78 -6.00 1.99 -10.47
C VAL A 78 -6.23 2.06 -11.98
N ILE A 79 -6.90 1.06 -12.56
CA ILE A 79 -7.27 1.04 -13.98
C ILE A 79 -8.17 2.23 -14.32
N HIS A 80 -9.16 2.53 -13.47
CA HIS A 80 -10.04 3.67 -13.65
C HIS A 80 -9.25 4.98 -13.69
N TRP A 81 -8.30 5.18 -12.78
CA TRP A 81 -7.45 6.36 -12.77
C TRP A 81 -6.59 6.47 -14.04
N HIS A 82 -6.04 5.37 -14.53
CA HIS A 82 -5.32 5.38 -15.81
C HIS A 82 -6.23 5.74 -16.98
N GLY A 83 -7.47 5.23 -17.01
CA GLY A 83 -8.47 5.63 -17.98
C GLY A 83 -8.83 7.12 -17.91
N ALA A 84 -8.72 7.72 -16.72
CA ALA A 84 -8.92 9.16 -16.47
C ALA A 84 -7.65 10.01 -16.71
N GLY A 85 -6.56 9.44 -17.19
CA GLY A 85 -5.33 10.15 -17.55
C GLY A 85 -4.24 10.20 -16.48
N LEU A 86 -4.37 9.45 -15.38
CA LEU A 86 -3.28 9.30 -14.40
C LEU A 86 -2.12 8.50 -15.01
N PRO A 87 -0.87 9.00 -14.97
CA PRO A 87 0.29 8.25 -15.43
C PRO A 87 0.47 6.92 -14.68
N GLN A 88 1.07 5.92 -15.34
CA GLN A 88 1.25 4.56 -14.80
C GLN A 88 2.41 4.41 -13.81
N ASP A 89 3.10 5.50 -13.48
CA ASP A 89 4.19 5.45 -12.51
C ASP A 89 3.66 5.36 -11.07
N ARG A 90 4.34 4.57 -10.24
CA ARG A 90 4.02 4.37 -8.81
C ARG A 90 3.87 5.70 -8.06
N PHE A 91 4.68 6.71 -8.37
CA PHE A 91 4.58 8.03 -7.75
C PHE A 91 3.21 8.68 -7.97
N PHE A 92 2.70 8.65 -9.20
CA PHE A 92 1.39 9.21 -9.53
C PHE A 92 0.25 8.38 -8.96
N VAL A 93 0.37 7.05 -8.96
CA VAL A 93 -0.60 6.15 -8.30
C VAL A 93 -0.64 6.40 -6.79
N GLN A 94 0.51 6.57 -6.14
CA GLN A 94 0.58 6.88 -4.71
C GLN A 94 0.00 8.28 -4.41
N ASN A 95 0.20 9.27 -5.28
CA ASN A 95 -0.49 10.56 -5.14
C ASN A 95 -2.01 10.41 -5.29
N GLY A 96 -2.48 9.61 -6.24
CA GLY A 96 -3.90 9.27 -6.39
C GLY A 96 -4.48 8.63 -5.12
N LEU A 97 -3.74 7.69 -4.52
CA LEU A 97 -4.07 7.08 -3.24
C LEU A 97 -4.19 8.12 -2.11
N ILE A 98 -3.18 8.99 -1.97
CA ILE A 98 -3.18 10.04 -0.93
C ILE A 98 -4.40 10.95 -1.14
N LEU A 99 -4.63 11.45 -2.36
CA LEU A 99 -5.77 12.30 -2.70
C LEU A 99 -7.12 11.63 -2.39
N HIS A 100 -7.23 10.32 -2.66
CA HIS A 100 -8.46 9.57 -2.50
C HIS A 100 -8.74 9.20 -1.04
N ARG A 101 -7.71 8.95 -0.25
CA ARG A 101 -7.82 8.46 1.14
C ARG A 101 -7.54 9.51 2.21
N CYS A 102 -6.99 10.68 1.87
CA CYS A 102 -6.74 11.72 2.86
C CYS A 102 -8.05 12.28 3.42
N GLN A 103 -8.09 12.50 4.73
CA GLN A 103 -9.25 13.13 5.40
C GLN A 103 -9.18 14.67 5.41
N ARG A 104 -8.06 15.24 4.93
CA ARG A 104 -7.84 16.69 4.83
C ARG A 104 -7.83 17.09 3.36
N TRP A 105 -7.85 18.40 3.09
CA TRP A 105 -7.66 18.93 1.74
C TRP A 105 -6.17 18.84 1.36
N PRO A 106 -5.77 17.94 0.44
CA PRO A 106 -4.38 17.78 0.07
C PRO A 106 -3.94 18.96 -0.80
N VAL A 107 -2.77 19.53 -0.50
CA VAL A 107 -2.15 20.54 -1.36
C VAL A 107 -1.26 19.81 -2.35
N MET A 108 -1.65 19.84 -3.62
CA MET A 108 -0.83 19.32 -4.72
C MET A 108 0.18 20.39 -5.12
N LEU A 109 1.46 20.01 -5.15
CA LEU A 109 2.58 20.85 -5.59
C LEU A 109 3.12 20.35 -6.92
#